data_AF-A0A1M4PPV0-F1
#
_entry.id   AF-A0A1M4PPV0-F1
#
_cell.length_a   1.000
_cell.length_b   1.000
_cell.length_c   1.000
_cell.angle_alpha   90.00
_cell.angle_beta   90.00
_cell.angle_gamma   90.00
#
_symmetry.space_group_name_H-M   'P 1'
#
loop_
_entity.id
_entity.type
_entity.pdbx_description
1 polymer ?
#
loop_
_entity_poly.entity_id
_entity_poly.type
_entity_poly.pdbx_seq_one_letter_code
_entity_poly.pdbx_strand_id
1 'polypeptide(L)'
;MLRFLILPLAIGVRNLLHFSIISLELMPMLDFNSDEWHADETVVKINGQKYYIWFIIDSETRFVLGFHLSPYRDSSQAFALLNSVKDLGTVNAIVSNRYSSYKVPVKSVLGSSVKNIRVESFEDDVSSNLIVDLCQ
;
A
#
# COMPACT_ATOMS: atom_id res chain seq x y z
N MET A 1 0.63 -16.30 1.52
CA MET A 1 1.50 -15.77 0.45
C MET A 1 0.95 -14.47 -0.14
N LEU A 2 1.30 -13.35 0.50
CA LEU A 2 1.41 -12.08 -0.19
C LEU A 2 2.82 -11.56 0.08
N ARG A 3 3.78 -12.02 -0.76
CA ARG A 3 4.85 -11.10 -1.14
C ARG A 3 4.13 -9.96 -1.85
N PHE A 4 3.70 -8.99 -1.06
CA PHE A 4 3.27 -7.68 -1.51
C PHE A 4 4.32 -7.19 -2.47
N LEU A 5 4.01 -7.38 -3.74
CA LEU A 5 4.67 -6.86 -4.92
C LEU A 5 6.07 -6.32 -4.63
N ILE A 6 7.07 -7.16 -4.88
CA ILE A 6 8.29 -6.63 -5.50
C ILE A 6 7.83 -6.07 -6.85
N LEU A 7 7.48 -4.79 -6.87
CA LEU A 7 7.66 -3.92 -8.03
C LEU A 7 8.32 -2.63 -7.54
N PRO A 8 9.47 -2.29 -8.11
CA PRO A 8 10.72 -2.91 -7.68
C PRO A 8 11.50 -2.07 -6.66
N LEU A 9 12.47 -2.73 -6.02
CA LEU A 9 13.73 -2.15 -5.51
C LEU A 9 14.51 -1.30 -6.56
N ALA A 10 13.91 -1.01 -7.72
CA ALA A 10 14.41 -0.24 -8.86
C ALA A 10 13.40 0.81 -9.36
N ILE A 11 12.39 1.21 -8.57
CA ILE A 11 11.61 2.41 -8.90
C ILE A 11 12.48 3.62 -8.58
N GLY A 12 13.30 4.03 -9.55
CA GLY A 12 13.76 5.41 -9.58
C GLY A 12 12.53 6.31 -9.54
N VAL A 13 12.63 7.48 -8.88
CA VAL A 13 11.53 8.44 -8.68
C VAL A 13 10.70 8.71 -9.95
N ARG A 14 11.30 8.57 -11.14
CA ARG A 14 10.65 8.66 -12.46
C ARG A 14 9.51 7.65 -12.66
N ASN A 15 9.63 6.43 -12.15
CA ASN A 15 8.60 5.39 -12.29
C ASN A 15 7.38 5.64 -11.39
N LEU A 16 7.54 6.36 -10.26
CA LEU A 16 6.42 6.78 -9.39
C LEU A 16 5.53 7.82 -10.09
N LEU A 17 6.14 8.78 -10.77
CA LEU A 17 5.41 9.81 -11.50
C LEU A 17 4.61 9.21 -12.65
N HIS A 18 5.21 8.25 -13.38
CA HIS A 18 4.53 7.55 -14.46
C HIS A 18 3.33 6.74 -13.95
N PHE A 19 3.51 6.01 -12.85
CA PHE A 19 2.43 5.29 -12.19
C PHE A 19 1.30 6.23 -11.74
N SER A 20 1.64 7.38 -11.14
CA SER A 20 0.65 8.35 -10.66
C SER A 20 -0.24 8.89 -11.79
N ILE A 21 0.34 9.13 -12.97
CA ILE A 21 -0.40 9.61 -14.15
C ILE A 21 -1.39 8.55 -14.63
N ILE A 22 -0.96 7.29 -14.75
CA ILE A 22 -1.83 6.19 -15.18
C ILE A 22 -2.94 5.93 -14.15
N SER A 23 -2.61 6.00 -12.85
CA SER A 23 -3.61 5.90 -11.78
C SER A 23 -4.67 6.98 -11.92
N LEU A 24 -4.30 8.24 -12.14
CA LEU A 24 -5.26 9.34 -12.30
C LEU A 24 -6.23 9.13 -13.47
N GLU A 25 -5.76 8.51 -14.55
CA GLU A 25 -6.60 8.19 -15.71
C GLU A 25 -7.57 7.03 -15.46
N LEU A 26 -7.15 6.02 -14.70
CA LEU A 26 -7.92 4.78 -14.49
C LEU A 26 -8.79 4.81 -13.23
N MET A 27 -8.43 5.58 -12.21
CA MET A 27 -9.15 5.66 -10.92
C MET A 27 -10.65 5.97 -11.05
N PRO A 28 -11.12 6.87 -11.94
CA PRO A 28 -12.56 7.13 -12.10
C PRO A 28 -13.36 5.95 -12.65
N MET A 29 -12.68 4.93 -13.22
CA MET A 29 -13.32 3.75 -13.83
C MET A 29 -13.28 2.52 -12.93
N LEU A 30 -12.64 2.61 -11.76
CA LEU A 30 -12.41 1.49 -10.86
C LEU A 30 -13.27 1.63 -9.60
N ASP A 31 -13.76 0.50 -9.11
CA ASP A 31 -14.42 0.41 -7.81
C ASP A 31 -13.38 -0.01 -6.77
N PHE A 32 -13.21 0.81 -5.73
CA PHE A 32 -12.27 0.56 -4.64
C PHE A 32 -12.98 0.14 -3.33
N ASN A 33 -14.26 -0.25 -3.42
CA ASN A 33 -15.02 -0.81 -2.30
C ASN A 33 -14.70 -2.29 -2.09
N SER A 34 -13.45 -2.60 -1.74
CA SER A 34 -12.99 -3.97 -1.54
C SER A 34 -13.07 -4.41 -0.07
N ASP A 35 -13.09 -5.72 0.14
CA ASP A 35 -13.07 -6.28 1.49
C ASP A 35 -11.80 -5.91 2.28
N GLU A 36 -10.66 -5.84 1.60
CA GLU A 36 -9.41 -5.47 2.23
C GLU A 36 -8.54 -4.55 1.37
N TRP A 37 -7.88 -3.61 2.05
CA TRP A 37 -6.75 -2.88 1.50
C TRP A 37 -5.49 -3.26 2.23
N HIS A 38 -4.40 -3.07 1.52
CA HIS A 38 -3.13 -3.62 1.89
C HIS A 38 -2.09 -2.51 2.01
N ALA A 39 -1.55 -2.31 3.19
CA ALA A 39 -0.61 -1.23 3.49
C ALA A 39 0.77 -1.77 3.86
N ASP A 40 1.80 -1.20 3.26
CA ASP A 40 3.19 -1.59 3.52
C ASP A 40 4.13 -0.38 3.40
N GLU A 41 5.33 -0.53 3.93
CA GLU A 41 6.38 0.46 3.81
C GLU A 41 7.73 -0.18 3.52
N THR A 42 8.49 0.44 2.62
CA THR A 42 9.84 -0.02 2.26
C THR A 42 10.85 1.12 2.23
N VAL A 43 12.12 0.77 2.30
CA VAL A 43 13.22 1.73 2.28
C VAL A 43 13.63 2.02 0.84
N VAL A 44 13.77 3.30 0.50
CA VAL A 44 14.34 3.75 -0.76
C VAL A 44 15.55 4.64 -0.50
N LYS A 45 16.51 4.67 -1.43
CA LYS A 45 17.66 5.58 -1.38
C LYS A 45 17.55 6.60 -2.50
N ILE A 46 17.52 7.87 -2.14
CA ILE A 46 17.45 8.99 -3.08
C ILE A 46 18.70 9.84 -2.86
N ASN A 47 19.53 9.96 -3.89
CA ASN A 47 20.81 10.68 -3.83
C ASN A 47 21.68 10.27 -2.62
N GLY A 48 21.72 8.96 -2.33
CA GLY A 48 22.49 8.41 -1.21
C GLY A 48 21.84 8.56 0.17
N GLN A 49 20.73 9.29 0.30
CA GLN A 49 20.00 9.45 1.55
C GLN A 49 18.87 8.44 1.67
N LYS A 50 18.61 7.97 2.90
CA LYS A 50 17.57 6.98 3.21
C LYS A 50 16.20 7.66 3.36
N TYR A 51 15.21 7.13 2.67
CA TYR A 51 13.80 7.48 2.79
C TYR A 51 12.95 6.22 2.96
N TYR A 52 11.70 6.41 3.32
CA TYR A 52 10.67 5.39 3.41
C TYR A 52 9.54 5.78 2.48
N ILE A 53 9.17 4.85 1.60
CA ILE A 53 7.95 4.96 0.82
C ILE A 53 6.91 4.06 1.47
N TRP A 54 5.77 4.67 1.76
CA TRP A 54 4.58 4.04 2.31
C TRP A 54 3.58 3.93 1.17
N PHE A 55 2.92 2.79 1.00
CA PHE A 55 1.93 2.63 -0.06
C PHE A 55 0.76 1.80 0.42
N ILE A 56 -0.39 2.02 -0.20
CA ILE A 56 -1.61 1.27 0.04
C ILE A 56 -2.22 0.83 -1.28
N ILE A 57 -2.59 -0.45 -1.32
CA ILE A 57 -3.04 -1.15 -2.53
C ILE A 57 -4.41 -1.73 -2.24
N ASP A 58 -5.30 -1.61 -3.22
CA ASP A 58 -6.57 -2.30 -3.21
C ASP A 58 -6.37 -3.79 -3.57
N SER A 59 -6.90 -4.69 -2.75
CA SER A 59 -6.61 -6.12 -2.90
C SER A 59 -7.24 -6.77 -4.13
N GLU A 60 -8.40 -6.30 -4.56
CA GLU A 60 -9.18 -6.85 -5.67
C GLU A 60 -8.68 -6.33 -7.01
N THR A 61 -8.61 -5.00 -7.16
CA THR A 61 -8.17 -4.35 -8.40
C THR A 61 -6.65 -4.37 -8.58
N ARG A 62 -5.88 -4.60 -7.50
CA ARG A 62 -4.42 -4.54 -7.46
C ARG A 62 -3.83 -3.15 -7.76
N PHE A 63 -4.65 -2.10 -7.75
CA PHE A 63 -4.19 -0.73 -7.95
C PHE A 63 -3.62 -0.13 -6.66
N VAL A 64 -2.53 0.63 -6.79
CA VAL A 64 -2.04 1.47 -5.68
C VAL A 64 -2.97 2.67 -5.57
N LEU A 65 -3.65 2.75 -4.43
CA LEU A 65 -4.58 3.83 -4.09
C LEU A 65 -3.85 5.10 -3.70
N GLY A 66 -2.67 4.97 -3.09
CA GLY A 66 -1.86 6.10 -2.68
C GLY A 66 -0.48 5.69 -2.20
N PHE A 67 0.42 6.66 -2.18
CA PHE A 67 1.75 6.52 -1.59
C PHE A 67 2.16 7.80 -0.85
N HIS A 68 3.09 7.66 0.08
CA HIS A 68 3.65 8.76 0.86
C HIS A 68 5.15 8.55 1.07
N LEU A 69 5.96 9.51 0.63
CA LEU A 69 7.42 9.45 0.74
C LEU A 69 7.88 10.34 1.91
N SER A 70 8.67 9.79 2.81
CA SER A 70 9.15 10.50 4.00
C SER A 70 10.54 10.07 4.42
N PRO A 71 11.39 10.96 4.98
CA PRO A 71 12.62 10.55 5.64
C PRO A 71 12.36 9.84 6.98
N TYR A 72 11.13 9.90 7.51
CA TYR A 72 10.76 9.34 8.80
C TYR A 72 10.01 8.00 8.65
N ARG A 73 10.19 7.12 9.65
CA ARG A 73 9.42 5.89 9.79
C ARG A 73 8.72 5.90 11.14
N ASP A 74 7.55 6.53 11.17
CA ASP A 74 6.71 6.66 12.37
C ASP A 74 5.21 6.66 11.99
N SER A 75 4.34 6.69 13.00
CA SER A 75 2.89 6.65 12.80
C SER A 75 2.31 7.87 12.08
N SER A 76 2.98 9.02 12.12
CA SER A 76 2.49 10.22 11.41
C SER A 76 2.51 10.02 9.89
N GLN A 77 3.41 9.18 9.39
CA GLN A 77 3.47 8.82 7.98
C GLN A 77 2.32 7.90 7.57
N ALA A 78 1.93 6.96 8.44
CA ALA A 78 0.75 6.13 8.24
C ALA A 78 -0.56 6.95 8.27
N PHE A 79 -0.63 7.99 9.12
CA PHE A 79 -1.73 8.95 9.07
C PHE A 79 -1.80 9.70 7.74
N ALA A 80 -0.66 10.16 7.22
CA ALA A 80 -0.61 10.86 5.94
C ALA A 80 -1.09 9.96 4.80
N LEU A 81 -0.60 8.71 4.74
CA LEU A 81 -1.02 7.72 3.75
C LEU A 81 -2.52 7.42 3.82
N LEU A 82 -3.07 7.14 5.01
CA LEU A 82 -4.48 6.77 5.12
C LEU A 82 -5.41 7.96 4.84
N ASN A 83 -5.03 9.17 5.24
CA ASN A 83 -5.84 10.35 4.94
C ASN A 83 -5.91 10.67 3.45
N SER A 84 -4.91 10.30 2.66
CA SER A 84 -4.93 10.55 1.21
C SER A 84 -5.86 9.61 0.45
N VAL A 85 -6.26 8.48 1.04
CA VAL A 85 -7.06 7.44 0.35
C VAL A 85 -8.43 7.18 0.98
N LYS A 86 -8.72 7.73 2.16
CA LYS A 86 -9.95 7.46 2.92
C LYS A 86 -11.26 7.76 2.17
N ASP A 87 -11.21 8.66 1.19
CA ASP A 87 -12.37 9.11 0.43
C ASP A 87 -12.51 8.36 -0.91
N LEU A 88 -11.63 7.40 -1.22
CA LEU A 88 -11.63 6.63 -2.48
C LEU A 88 -12.63 5.46 -2.48
N GLY A 89 -13.01 4.96 -1.30
CA GLY A 89 -13.89 3.81 -1.17
C GLY A 89 -14.08 3.39 0.29
N THR A 90 -14.89 2.36 0.50
CA THR A 90 -15.09 1.74 1.81
C THR A 90 -14.29 0.45 1.92
N VAL A 91 -13.73 0.18 3.10
CA VAL A 91 -12.91 -1.01 3.34
C VAL A 91 -13.29 -1.68 4.66
N ASN A 92 -13.30 -3.01 4.69
CA ASN A 92 -13.63 -3.78 5.90
C ASN A 92 -12.38 -4.13 6.72
N ALA A 93 -11.22 -4.29 6.07
CA ALA A 93 -9.96 -4.60 6.72
C ALA A 93 -8.75 -3.89 6.09
N ILE A 94 -7.80 -3.48 6.93
CA ILE A 94 -6.45 -3.15 6.52
C ILE A 94 -5.52 -4.29 6.90
N VAL A 95 -4.87 -4.87 5.91
CA VAL A 95 -3.77 -5.82 6.09
C VAL A 95 -2.46 -5.05 6.06
N SER A 96 -1.68 -5.12 7.13
CA SER A 96 -0.34 -4.55 7.16
C SER A 96 0.68 -5.55 7.68
N ASN A 97 1.96 -5.31 7.37
CA ASN A 97 3.05 -6.02 8.00
C ASN A 97 3.07 -5.76 9.53
N ARG A 98 3.98 -6.41 10.27
CA ARG A 98 4.10 -6.30 11.74
C ARG A 98 4.32 -4.87 12.26
N TYR A 99 4.41 -3.83 11.45
CA TYR A 99 4.69 -2.50 11.95
C TYR A 99 3.51 -1.93 12.76
N SER A 100 3.76 -1.66 14.04
CA SER A 100 2.74 -1.23 15.00
C SER A 100 2.18 0.17 14.69
N SER A 101 2.84 0.92 13.82
CA SER A 101 2.50 2.28 13.44
C SER A 101 1.10 2.42 12.84
N TYR A 102 0.56 1.37 12.21
CA TYR A 102 -0.78 1.39 11.58
C TYR A 102 -1.94 1.23 12.56
N LYS A 103 -1.72 0.76 13.79
CA LYS A 103 -2.83 0.44 14.72
C LYS A 103 -3.74 1.63 15.03
N VAL A 104 -3.14 2.76 15.40
CA VAL A 104 -3.87 3.98 15.74
C VAL A 104 -4.39 4.70 14.50
N PRO A 105 -3.59 4.89 13.43
CA PRO A 105 -4.04 5.52 12.19
C PRO A 105 -5.25 4.83 11.55
N VAL A 106 -5.26 3.50 11.43
CA VAL A 106 -6.39 2.77 10.81
C VAL A 106 -7.70 3.07 11.54
N LYS A 107 -7.73 2.91 12.86
CA LYS A 107 -8.93 3.17 13.66
C LYS A 107 -9.36 4.63 13.64
N SER A 108 -8.40 5.54 13.62
CA SER A 108 -8.68 6.99 13.71
C SER A 108 -9.14 7.58 12.38
N VAL A 109 -8.64 7.06 11.25
CA VAL A 109 -8.91 7.60 9.92
C VAL A 109 -10.05 6.86 9.22
N LEU A 110 -10.07 5.53 9.29
CA LEU A 110 -11.05 4.70 8.58
C LEU A 110 -12.21 4.23 9.48
N GLY A 111 -12.13 4.51 10.78
CA GLY A 111 -13.15 4.16 11.77
C GLY A 111 -12.86 2.89 12.55
N SER A 112 -13.56 2.74 13.67
CA SER A 112 -13.34 1.65 14.64
C SER A 112 -13.86 0.29 14.16
N SER A 113 -14.74 0.26 13.15
CA SER A 113 -15.26 -0.96 12.53
C SER A 113 -14.26 -1.65 11.61
N VAL A 114 -13.25 -0.93 11.11
CA VAL A 114 -12.25 -1.48 10.20
C VAL A 114 -11.28 -2.36 10.97
N LYS A 115 -11.16 -3.61 10.53
CA LYS A 115 -10.25 -4.59 11.14
C LYS A 115 -8.81 -4.27 10.75
N ASN A 116 -7.89 -4.28 11.71
CA ASN A 116 -6.46 -4.21 11.42
C ASN A 116 -5.87 -5.62 11.55
N ILE A 117 -5.55 -6.24 10.41
CA ILE A 117 -4.98 -7.57 10.31
C ILE A 117 -3.47 -7.42 10.19
N ARG A 118 -2.75 -8.01 11.16
CA ARG A 118 -1.28 -8.01 11.18
C ARG A 118 -0.79 -9.39 10.79
N VAL A 119 -0.09 -9.49 9.68
CA VAL A 119 0.48 -10.76 9.22
C VAL A 119 1.87 -10.94 9.79
N GLU A 120 2.12 -12.10 10.41
CA GLU A 120 3.36 -12.44 11.09
C GLU A 120 4.49 -12.80 10.11
N SER A 121 4.21 -13.59 9.09
CA SER A 121 4.99 -13.76 7.86
C SER A 121 4.03 -14.30 6.81
N PHE A 122 4.25 -14.01 5.54
CA PHE A 122 3.37 -14.50 4.46
C PHE A 122 3.66 -15.95 4.05
N GLU A 123 4.31 -16.74 4.91
CA GLU A 123 4.90 -18.03 4.53
C GLU A 123 3.89 -19.19 4.48
N ASP A 124 2.77 -19.14 5.20
CA ASP A 124 1.87 -20.29 5.29
C ASP A 124 0.47 -20.00 4.76
N ASP A 125 0.31 -20.09 3.43
CA ASP A 125 -0.94 -20.45 2.72
C ASP A 125 -1.25 -19.59 1.48
N VAL A 126 -1.55 -20.30 0.39
CA VAL A 126 -2.15 -19.93 -0.91
C VAL A 126 -1.29 -19.22 -1.96
N SER A 127 -0.85 -20.01 -2.95
CA SER A 127 -0.16 -19.63 -4.20
C SER A 127 -0.75 -18.40 -4.92
N SER A 128 -0.02 -17.29 -4.98
CA SER A 128 -0.37 -16.08 -5.75
C SER A 128 0.66 -15.74 -6.83
N ASN A 129 1.10 -16.76 -7.58
CA ASN A 129 1.90 -16.57 -8.80
C ASN A 129 0.97 -16.46 -10.00
N LEU A 130 0.47 -15.25 -10.32
CA LEU A 130 -0.18 -14.96 -11.61
C LEU A 130 0.28 -13.64 -12.27
N ILE A 131 1.35 -13.00 -11.78
CA ILE A 131 1.96 -11.83 -12.43
C ILE A 131 3.27 -12.20 -13.18
N VAL A 132 3.75 -13.44 -13.06
CA VAL A 132 5.01 -13.88 -13.69
C VAL A 132 4.84 -14.23 -15.19
N ASP A 133 3.61 -14.43 -15.68
CA ASP A 133 3.35 -14.80 -17.09
C ASP A 133 3.10 -13.60 -18.04
N LEU A 134 3.18 -12.36 -17.55
CA LEU A 134 3.04 -11.15 -18.38
C LEU A 134 4.38 -10.48 -18.74
N CYS A 135 5.51 -11.10 -18.36
CA CYS A 135 6.86 -10.66 -18.72
C CYS A 135 7.66 -11.76 -19.47
N GLN A 136 7.02 -12.42 -20.42
CA GLN A 136 7.72 -13.08 -21.54
C GLN A 136 7.44 -12.34 -22.84
#